data_AF-A0A661I794-F1
#
_entry.id   AF-A0A661I794-F1
#
_cell.length_a   1.000
_cell.length_b   1.000
_cell.length_c   1.000
_cell.angle_alpha   90.00
_cell.angle_beta   90.00
_cell.angle_gamma   90.00
#
_symmetry.space_group_name_H-M   'P 1'
#
loop_
_entity.id
_entity.type
_entity.pdbx_description
1 polymer ?
#
loop_
_entity_poly.entity_id
_entity_poly.type
_entity_poly.pdbx_seq_one_letter_code
_entity_poly.pdbx_strand_id
1 'polypeptide(L)' 'MKKELLIFTGIFLFLALSMHFKEWLSHPIEHVTSLPTAGAYGVGAFHPLIFTLVIYIFILIFRVIFSFFGRSK' A
#
# COMPACT_ATOMS: atom_id res chain seq x y z
N MET A 1 3.45 -13.72 10.73
CA MET A 1 2.16 -13.01 10.54
C MET A 1 2.20 -11.57 11.05
N LYS A 2 2.44 -11.31 12.36
CA LYS A 2 2.50 -9.92 12.91
C LYS A 2 3.44 -8.99 12.14
N LYS A 3 4.63 -9.47 11.77
CA LYS A 3 5.61 -8.72 10.98
C LYS A 3 5.09 -8.32 9.60
N GLU A 4 4.47 -9.25 8.88
CA GLU A 4 4.00 -8.98 7.52
C GLU A 4 2.78 -8.06 7.54
N LEU A 5 1.90 -8.18 8.55
CA LEU A 5 0.83 -7.22 8.78
C LEU A 5 1.38 -5.82 9.06
N LEU A 6 2.44 -5.70 9.87
CA LEU A 6 3.08 -4.41 10.13
C LEU A 6 3.67 -3.79 8.86
N ILE A 7 4.33 -4.59 8.02
CA ILE A 7 4.87 -4.13 6.72
C ILE A 7 3.73 -3.68 5.81
N PHE A 8 2.68 -4.49 5.66
CA PHE A 8 1.54 -4.17 4.80
C PHE A 8 0.82 -2.89 5.27
N THR A 9 0.51 -2.79 6.56
CA THR A 9 -0.10 -1.58 7.14
C THR A 9 0.82 -0.37 7.00
N GLY A 10 2.14 -0.54 7.17
CA GLY A 10 3.11 0.53 6.95
C GLY A 10 3.10 1.06 5.52
N ILE A 11 3.09 0.17 4.52
CA ILE A 11 2.96 0.54 3.10
C ILE A 11 1.64 1.24 2.85
N PHE A 12 0.53 0.69 3.36
CA PHE A 12 -0.79 1.28 3.21
C PHE A 12 -0.84 2.71 3.75
N LEU A 13 -0.39 2.94 4.98
CA LEU A 13 -0.38 4.27 5.59
C LEU A 13 0.55 5.22 4.85
N PHE A 14 1.74 4.75 4.45
CA PHE A 14 2.67 5.57 3.67
C PHE A 14 2.04 6.01 2.34
N LEU A 15 1.45 5.09 1.58
CA LEU A 15 0.79 5.41 0.32
C LEU A 15 -0.43 6.31 0.52
N ALA A 16 -1.32 5.96 1.45
CA ALA A 16 -2.54 6.73 1.71
C ALA A 16 -2.21 8.18 2.09
N LEU A 17 -1.23 8.39 2.99
CA LEU A 17 -0.86 9.71 3.48
C LEU A 17 -0.04 10.50 2.46
N SER A 18 0.89 9.86 1.75
CA SER A 18 1.77 10.56 0.80
C SER A 18 1.06 10.91 -0.51
N MET A 19 0.26 9.99 -1.05
CA MET A 19 -0.41 10.17 -2.35
C MET A 19 -1.62 11.10 -2.25
N HIS A 20 -2.28 11.13 -1.09
CA HIS A 20 -3.49 11.94 -0.83
C HIS A 20 -3.27 12.96 0.28
N PHE A 21 -2.05 13.48 0.41
CA PHE A 21 -1.67 14.37 1.51
C PHE A 21 -2.56 15.61 1.59
N LYS A 22 -2.90 16.19 0.44
CA LYS A 22 -3.75 17.38 0.36
C LYS A 22 -5.19 17.05 0.77
N GLU A 23 -5.72 15.93 0.31
CA GLU A 23 -7.08 15.47 0.56
C GLU A 23 -7.27 15.16 2.05
N TRP A 24 -6.31 14.47 2.67
CA TRP A 24 -6.31 14.21 4.11
C TRP A 24 -6.26 15.48 4.96
N LEU A 25 -5.56 16.52 4.51
CA LEU A 25 -5.45 17.78 5.27
C LEU A 25 -6.60 18.75 5.02
N SER A 26 -7.17 18.78 3.81
CA SER A 26 -8.16 19.80 3.43
C SER A 26 -9.60 19.32 3.46
N HIS A 27 -9.86 18.03 3.17
CA HIS A 27 -11.22 17.49 3.12
C HIS A 27 -11.24 15.98 3.44
N PRO A 28 -10.77 15.55 4.63
CA PRO A 28 -10.60 14.14 4.97
C PRO A 28 -11.90 13.32 4.95
N ILE A 29 -13.02 13.94 5.33
CA ILE A 29 -14.33 13.28 5.31
C ILE A 29 -14.77 13.01 3.88
N GLU A 30 -14.69 14.02 3.01
CA GLU A 30 -15.03 13.91 1.59
C GLU A 30 -14.10 12.93 0.85
N HIS A 31 -12.82 12.92 1.20
CA HIS A 31 -11.86 11.95 0.66
C HIS A 31 -12.29 10.51 0.93
N VAL A 32 -12.75 10.20 2.15
CA VAL A 32 -13.23 8.86 2.50
C VAL A 32 -14.59 8.56 1.86
N THR A 33 -15.54 9.50 1.89
CA THR A 33 -16.89 9.26 1.36
C THR A 33 -16.92 9.18 -0.16
N SER A 34 -15.95 9.76 -0.85
CA SER A 34 -15.80 9.67 -2.32
C SER A 34 -15.14 8.36 -2.78
N LEU A 35 -14.56 7.56 -1.88
CA LEU A 35 -13.85 6.31 -2.20
C LEU A 35 -14.65 5.35 -3.10
N PRO A 36 -15.98 5.14 -2.92
CA PRO A 36 -16.77 4.25 -3.78
C PRO A 36 -16.73 4.64 -5.26
N THR A 37 -16.53 5.92 -5.57
CA THR A 37 -16.52 6.49 -6.93
C THR A 37 -15.15 6.95 -7.40
N ALA A 38 -14.19 7.15 -6.48
CA ALA A 38 -12.86 7.68 -6.75
C ALA A 38 -11.85 6.60 -7.20
N GLY A 39 -12.21 5.80 -8.22
CA GLY A 39 -11.33 4.77 -8.74
C GLY A 39 -10.07 5.33 -9.41
N ALA A 40 -8.92 4.70 -9.16
CA ALA A 40 -7.67 4.98 -9.86
C ALA A 40 -7.35 3.86 -10.86
N TYR A 41 -6.88 4.17 -12.07
CA TYR A 41 -6.40 3.18 -13.06
C TYR A 41 -7.34 1.98 -13.31
N GLY A 42 -8.65 2.16 -13.21
CA GLY A 42 -9.65 1.11 -13.44
C GLY A 42 -9.83 0.08 -12.31
N VAL A 43 -9.16 0.24 -11.16
CA VAL A 43 -9.26 -0.70 -10.01
C VAL A 43 -10.30 -0.33 -8.95
N GLY A 44 -11.10 0.73 -9.22
CA GLY A 44 -12.26 1.11 -8.41
C GLY A 44 -11.93 1.48 -6.96
N ALA A 45 -12.90 1.31 -6.06
CA ALA A 45 -12.79 1.65 -4.63
C ALA A 45 -11.70 0.86 -3.87
N PHE A 46 -11.26 -0.27 -4.41
CA PHE A 46 -10.23 -1.12 -3.81
C PHE A 46 -8.79 -0.70 -4.14
N HIS A 47 -8.62 0.36 -4.95
CA HIS A 47 -7.29 0.83 -5.35
C HIS A 47 -6.28 1.03 -4.21
N PRO A 48 -6.64 1.50 -2.99
CA PRO A 48 -5.65 1.65 -1.91
C PRO A 48 -5.06 0.31 -1.48
N LEU A 49 -5.89 -0.74 -1.42
CA LEU A 49 -5.46 -2.08 -1.04
C LEU A 49 -4.71 -2.78 -2.18
N ILE A 50 -5.16 -2.59 -3.42
CA ILE A 50 -4.52 -3.17 -4.59
C ILE A 50 -3.11 -2.63 -4.77
N PHE A 51 -2.91 -1.31 -4.68
CA PHE A 51 -1.55 -0.73 -4.77
C PHE A 51 -0.67 -1.14 -3.59
N THR A 52 -1.23 -1.20 -2.38
CA THR A 52 -0.51 -1.73 -1.22
C THR A 52 -0.03 -3.16 -1.47
N LEU A 53 -0.91 -4.03 -2.00
CA LEU A 53 -0.58 -5.41 -2.32
C LEU A 53 0.52 -5.52 -3.38
N VAL A 54 0.45 -4.70 -4.44
CA VAL A 54 1.48 -4.68 -5.49
C VAL A 54 2.85 -4.33 -4.91
N ILE A 55 2.95 -3.25 -4.12
CA ILE A 55 4.23 -2.87 -3.48
C ILE A 55 4.70 -3.94 -2.49
N TYR A 56 3.78 -4.50 -1.71
CA TYR A 56 4.10 -5.58 -0.78
C TYR A 56 4.67 -6.81 -1.52
N ILE A 57 4.10 -7.19 -2.66
CA ILE A 57 4.61 -8.28 -3.51
C ILE A 57 6.01 -7.96 -4.01
N PHE A 58 6.28 -6.73 -4.47
CA PHE A 58 7.63 -6.33 -4.87
C PHE A 58 8.63 -6.49 -3.71
N ILE A 59 8.30 -6.00 -2.52
CA ILE A 59 9.15 -6.15 -1.33
C ILE A 59 9.36 -7.62 -0.98
N LEU A 60 8.31 -8.44 -1.08
CA LEU A 60 8.39 -9.88 -0.84
C LEU A 60 9.35 -10.55 -1.84
N ILE A 61 9.22 -10.24 -3.13
CA ILE A 61 10.10 -10.76 -4.19
C ILE A 61 11.55 -10.38 -3.88
N PHE A 62 11.84 -9.11 -3.57
CA PHE A 62 13.19 -8.69 -3.19
C PHE A 62 13.70 -9.47 -1.97
N ARG A 63 12.91 -9.59 -0.91
CA ARG A 63 13.30 -10.34 0.31
C ARG A 63 13.59 -11.81 0.01
N VAL A 64 12.78 -12.45 -0.84
CA VAL A 64 12.97 -13.83 -1.27
C VAL A 64 14.28 -13.96 -2.06
N ILE A 65 14.51 -13.11 -3.06
CA ILE A 65 15.74 -13.08 -3.86
C ILE A 65 16.97 -12.93 -2.95
N PHE A 66 17.01 -11.93 -2.08
CA PHE A 66 18.14 -11.73 -1.16
C PHE A 66 18.32 -12.87 -0.14
N SER A 67 17.24 -13.56 0.23
CA SER A 67 17.34 -14.71 1.14
C SER A 67 18.08 -15.90 0.52
N PHE A 68 18.04 -16.05 -0.81
CA PHE A 68 18.80 -17.09 -1.51
C PHE A 68 20.31 -16.76 -1.52
N PHE A 69 20.70 -15.49 -1.64
CA PHE A 69 22.10 -15.07 -1.62
C PHE A 69 22.71 -15.07 -0.21
N GLY A 70 21.90 -14.85 0.83
CA GLY A 70 22.36 -14.82 2.22
C GLY A 70 22.54 -16.19 2.89
N ARG A 71 22.12 -17.30 2.25
CA ARG A 71 22.23 -18.67 2.79
C ARG A 71 23.51 -19.41 2.38
N SER A 72 24.41 -18.77 1.63
CA SER A 72 25.71 -19.31 1.28
C SER A 72 26.78 -18.88 2.29
N LYS A 73 26.60 -19.21 3.57
CA LYS A 73 27.65 -19.31 4.59
C LYS A 73 27.19 -20.28 5.68
#